data_AF-A0AA89AHB9-F1
#
_entry.id   AF-A0AA89AHB9-F1
#
_cell.length_a   1.000
_cell.length_b   1.000
_cell.length_c   1.000
_cell.angle_alpha   90.00
_cell.angle_beta   90.00
_cell.angle_gamma   90.00
#
_symmetry.space_group_name_H-M   'P 1'
#
loop_
_entity.id
_entity.type
_entity.pdbx_description
1 polymer ?
#
loop_
_entity_poly.entity_id
_entity_poly.type
_entity_poly.pdbx_seq_one_letter_code
_entity_poly.pdbx_strand_id
1 'polypeptide(L)'
;LVEKDADGAIILFWKAINAGDRVDSALKDMAVVMKQQDRAEEAIEAIKSFRDRCSKQAQESLDNVLIDLYKKCGKLEEQIEMLKQKLLMIYQGEAFNGKPTKTARSHGRKFQVTIKQETSRILGNLGWAYMQQTNFAAAEVVYRKAQQIDPNANKACNLCLCLIKQGQYSEARDVLEDVLQNKLLGSDDPKSSSRAKELLEELELSVPLLWNPTGLSLEDAFVEGLDQLMSQWTPTRPRRLPIFEEISPYRDQLAC
;
A
#
# COMPACT_ATOMS: atom_id res chain seq x y z
N LEU A 1 18.35 33.76 -10.41
CA LEU A 1 17.14 32.94 -10.19
C LEU A 1 15.95 33.79 -10.56
N VAL A 2 15.13 33.37 -11.52
CA VAL A 2 13.85 34.06 -11.76
C VAL A 2 12.94 33.68 -10.60
N GLU A 3 12.57 34.65 -9.76
CA GLU A 3 11.47 34.47 -8.81
C GLU A 3 10.24 34.02 -9.60
N LYS A 4 9.85 32.76 -9.43
CA LYS A 4 8.56 32.29 -9.92
C LYS A 4 7.52 32.90 -9.00
N ASP A 5 6.84 33.94 -9.48
CA ASP A 5 5.69 34.55 -8.81
C ASP A 5 4.54 33.54 -8.71
N ALA A 6 4.60 32.69 -7.67
CA ALA A 6 3.65 31.61 -7.45
C ALA A 6 2.27 32.16 -7.05
N ASP A 7 2.24 33.25 -6.28
CA ASP A 7 1.00 33.90 -5.88
C ASP A 7 0.33 34.59 -7.06
N GLY A 8 1.09 35.28 -7.92
CA GLY A 8 0.58 35.80 -9.18
C GLY A 8 0.05 34.70 -10.10
N ALA A 9 0.73 33.55 -10.17
CA ALA A 9 0.25 32.40 -10.93
C ALA A 9 -1.09 31.85 -10.39
N ILE A 10 -1.22 31.73 -9.06
CA ILE A 10 -2.48 31.32 -8.42
C ILE A 10 -3.62 32.28 -8.78
N ILE A 11 -3.37 33.59 -8.73
CA ILE A 11 -4.36 34.61 -9.10
C ILE A 11 -4.79 34.45 -10.57
N LEU A 12 -3.84 34.19 -11.48
CA LEU A 12 -4.14 33.99 -12.90
C LEU A 12 -4.98 32.71 -13.13
N PHE A 13 -4.65 31.61 -12.45
CA PHE A 13 -5.45 30.40 -12.53
C PHE A 13 -6.88 30.61 -12.00
N TRP A 14 -7.03 31.31 -10.88
CA TRP A 14 -8.34 31.68 -10.34
C TRP A 14 -9.18 32.49 -11.33
N LYS A 15 -8.58 33.47 -12.00
CA LYS A 15 -9.24 34.25 -13.06
C LYS A 15 -9.67 33.36 -14.24
N ALA A 16 -8.79 32.45 -14.69
CA ALA A 16 -9.10 31.53 -15.77
C ALA A 16 -10.27 30.59 -15.42
N ILE A 17 -10.25 30.00 -14.22
CA ILE A 17 -11.33 29.12 -13.72
C ILE A 17 -12.67 29.88 -13.68
N ASN A 18 -12.67 31.10 -13.15
CA ASN A 18 -13.90 31.90 -13.07
C ASN A 18 -14.41 32.36 -14.44
N ALA A 19 -13.51 32.64 -15.38
CA ALA A 19 -13.86 32.93 -16.77
C ALA A 19 -14.27 31.69 -17.58
N GLY A 20 -14.11 30.48 -17.03
CA GLY A 20 -14.37 29.22 -17.75
C GLY A 20 -13.29 28.83 -18.76
N ASP A 21 -12.15 29.50 -18.74
CA ASP A 21 -11.04 29.23 -19.66
C ASP A 21 -10.19 28.05 -19.14
N ARG A 22 -10.16 26.96 -19.92
CA ARG A 22 -9.34 25.76 -19.67
C ARG A 22 -9.39 25.27 -18.21
N VAL A 23 -10.60 25.25 -17.64
CA VAL A 23 -10.85 24.95 -16.21
C VAL A 23 -10.11 23.68 -15.75
N ASP A 24 -10.14 22.61 -16.55
CA ASP A 24 -9.47 21.34 -16.27
C ASP A 24 -7.96 21.50 -15.98
N SER A 25 -7.25 22.22 -16.86
CA SER A 25 -5.80 22.42 -16.73
C SER A 25 -5.50 23.47 -15.67
N ALA A 26 -6.26 24.56 -15.64
CA ALA A 26 -6.06 25.65 -14.68
C ALA A 26 -6.23 25.17 -13.23
N LEU A 27 -7.28 24.39 -12.93
CA LEU A 27 -7.54 23.86 -11.59
C LEU A 27 -6.43 22.91 -11.13
N LYS A 28 -6.03 21.98 -12.02
CA LYS A 28 -4.97 21.02 -11.71
C LYS A 28 -3.62 21.71 -11.49
N ASP A 29 -3.24 22.63 -12.37
CA ASP A 29 -1.95 23.31 -12.28
C ASP A 29 -1.93 24.27 -11.07
N MET A 30 -3.04 24.93 -10.76
CA MET A 30 -3.21 25.72 -9.53
C MET A 30 -3.00 24.87 -8.28
N ALA A 31 -3.63 23.70 -8.19
CA ALA A 31 -3.48 22.81 -7.05
C ALA A 31 -2.03 22.33 -6.87
N VAL A 32 -1.30 22.07 -7.97
CA VAL A 32 0.12 21.71 -7.92
C VAL A 32 0.98 22.87 -7.39
N VAL A 33 0.73 24.10 -7.84
CA VAL A 33 1.45 25.29 -7.35
C VAL A 33 1.14 25.53 -5.87
N MET A 34 -0.13 25.44 -5.46
CA MET A 34 -0.55 25.58 -4.06
C MET A 34 0.10 24.50 -3.17
N LYS A 35 0.20 23.25 -3.64
CA LYS A 35 0.94 22.18 -2.93
C LYS A 35 2.40 22.56 -2.68
N GLN A 36 3.07 23.19 -3.66
CA GLN A 36 4.48 23.61 -3.54
C GLN A 36 4.66 24.78 -2.57
N GLN A 37 3.65 25.64 -2.43
CA GLN A 37 3.60 26.76 -1.48
C GLN A 37 3.10 26.36 -0.08
N ASP A 38 3.01 25.05 0.20
CA ASP A 38 2.48 24.50 1.44
C ASP A 38 1.01 24.82 1.75
N ARG A 39 0.27 25.30 0.74
CA ARG A 39 -1.17 25.61 0.80
C ARG A 39 -2.01 24.42 0.35
N ALA A 40 -1.67 23.24 0.85
CA ALA A 40 -2.28 21.99 0.39
C ALA A 40 -3.76 21.86 0.78
N GLU A 41 -4.18 22.43 1.92
CA GLU A 41 -5.58 22.43 2.34
C GLU A 41 -6.45 23.31 1.45
N GLU A 42 -6.00 24.53 1.16
CA GLU A 42 -6.67 25.43 0.22
C GLU A 42 -6.76 24.80 -1.18
N ALA A 43 -5.74 24.05 -1.60
CA ALA A 43 -5.77 23.32 -2.87
C ALA A 43 -6.87 22.24 -2.89
N ILE A 44 -7.07 21.52 -1.78
CA ILE A 44 -8.15 20.54 -1.63
C ILE A 44 -9.51 21.22 -1.76
N GLU A 45 -9.71 22.35 -1.07
CA GLU A 45 -10.95 23.11 -1.12
C GLU A 45 -11.24 23.64 -2.53
N ALA A 46 -10.23 24.17 -3.22
CA ALA A 46 -10.36 24.61 -4.59
C ALA A 46 -10.79 23.47 -5.51
N ILE A 47 -10.16 22.28 -5.42
CA ILE A 47 -10.56 21.13 -6.23
C ILE A 47 -12.00 20.72 -5.88
N LYS A 48 -12.37 20.61 -4.61
CA LYS A 48 -13.74 20.26 -4.20
C LYS A 48 -14.77 21.25 -4.75
N SER A 49 -14.44 22.54 -4.78
CA SER A 49 -15.35 23.60 -5.23
C SER A 49 -15.52 23.66 -6.75
N PHE A 50 -14.48 23.31 -7.51
CA PHE A 50 -14.48 23.49 -8.97
C PHE A 50 -14.53 22.21 -9.78
N ARG A 51 -14.32 21.03 -9.17
CA ARG A 51 -14.27 19.76 -9.91
C ARG A 51 -15.54 19.51 -10.73
N ASP A 52 -16.72 19.95 -10.30
CA ASP A 52 -17.96 19.71 -11.03
C ASP A 52 -18.07 20.55 -12.32
N ARG A 53 -17.23 21.58 -12.44
CA ARG A 53 -17.06 22.39 -13.66
C ARG A 53 -16.03 21.78 -14.62
N CYS A 54 -15.33 20.74 -14.20
CA CYS A 54 -14.33 20.05 -15.02
C CYS A 54 -14.93 18.90 -15.83
N SER A 55 -14.28 18.55 -16.94
CA SER A 55 -14.70 17.43 -17.77
C SER A 55 -14.58 16.09 -17.04
N LYS A 56 -15.36 15.08 -17.48
CA LYS A 56 -15.25 13.71 -16.97
C LYS A 56 -13.84 13.14 -17.11
N GLN A 57 -13.13 13.51 -18.18
CA GLN A 57 -11.77 13.05 -18.42
C GLN A 57 -10.77 13.66 -17.42
N ALA A 58 -11.00 14.88 -16.94
CA ALA A 58 -10.16 15.53 -15.96
C ALA A 58 -10.32 14.95 -14.55
N GLN A 59 -11.48 14.38 -14.21
CA GLN A 59 -11.77 13.85 -12.87
C GLN A 59 -10.70 12.86 -12.40
N GLU A 60 -10.31 11.91 -13.25
CA GLU A 60 -9.29 10.92 -12.88
C GLU A 60 -7.94 11.58 -12.53
N SER A 61 -7.59 12.66 -13.24
CA SER A 61 -6.37 13.41 -12.95
C SER A 61 -6.48 14.23 -11.66
N LEU A 62 -7.65 14.82 -11.39
CA LEU A 62 -7.94 15.55 -10.16
C LEU A 62 -7.94 14.63 -8.94
N ASP A 63 -8.50 13.41 -9.06
CA ASP A 63 -8.46 12.41 -7.99
C ASP A 63 -7.02 12.03 -7.63
N ASN A 64 -6.14 11.88 -8.63
CA ASN A 64 -4.73 11.58 -8.37
C ASN A 64 -4.04 12.75 -7.65
N VAL A 65 -4.36 14.00 -7.98
CA VAL A 65 -3.86 15.18 -7.24
C VAL A 65 -4.43 15.22 -5.82
N LEU A 66 -5.73 14.95 -5.64
CA LEU A 66 -6.38 14.93 -4.33
C LEU A 66 -5.77 13.88 -3.40
N ILE A 67 -5.50 12.66 -3.89
CA ILE A 67 -4.84 11.60 -3.09
C ILE A 67 -3.48 12.07 -2.56
N ASP A 68 -2.72 12.77 -3.40
CA ASP A 68 -1.40 13.30 -3.07
C ASP A 68 -1.48 14.52 -2.12
N LEU A 69 -2.52 15.35 -2.24
CA LEU A 69 -2.80 16.43 -1.29
C LEU A 69 -3.24 15.88 0.07
N TYR A 70 -4.14 14.89 0.11
CA TYR A 70 -4.56 14.23 1.35
C TYR A 70 -3.38 13.59 2.07
N LYS A 71 -2.50 12.92 1.32
CA LYS A 71 -1.23 12.41 1.81
C LYS A 71 -0.39 13.50 2.49
N LYS A 72 -0.27 14.67 1.85
CA LYS A 72 0.52 15.79 2.38
C LYS A 72 -0.11 16.41 3.65
N CYS A 73 -1.43 16.49 3.71
CA CYS A 73 -2.15 17.06 4.86
C CYS A 73 -2.41 16.08 6.01
N GLY A 74 -2.00 14.81 5.89
CA GLY A 74 -2.33 13.79 6.89
C GLY A 74 -3.83 13.43 6.95
N LYS A 75 -4.60 13.76 5.91
CA LYS A 75 -6.03 13.44 5.77
C LYS A 75 -6.21 11.98 5.33
N LEU A 76 -5.80 11.07 6.22
CA LEU A 76 -5.69 9.63 5.92
C LEU A 76 -7.03 8.97 5.63
N GLU A 77 -8.10 9.38 6.33
CA GLU A 77 -9.43 8.80 6.12
C GLU A 77 -10.00 9.12 4.73
N GLU A 78 -9.92 10.39 4.31
CA GLU A 78 -10.34 10.80 2.98
C GLU A 78 -9.49 10.15 1.89
N GLN A 79 -8.21 9.95 2.15
CA GLN A 79 -7.32 9.22 1.26
C GLN A 79 -7.76 7.75 1.12
N ILE A 80 -8.00 7.06 2.23
CA ILE A 80 -8.41 5.65 2.25
C ILE A 80 -9.75 5.46 1.54
N GLU A 81 -10.73 6.32 1.83
CA GLU A 81 -12.05 6.25 1.20
C GLU A 81 -11.94 6.43 -0.31
N MET A 82 -11.17 7.43 -0.77
CA MET A 82 -10.97 7.66 -2.20
C MET A 82 -10.25 6.50 -2.90
N LEU A 83 -9.26 5.88 -2.24
CA LEU A 83 -8.57 4.70 -2.77
C LEU A 83 -9.48 3.48 -2.86
N LYS A 84 -10.35 3.26 -1.85
CA LYS A 84 -11.36 2.19 -1.87
C LYS A 84 -12.38 2.40 -2.99
N GLN A 85 -12.88 3.62 -3.17
CA GLN A 85 -13.80 3.96 -4.27
C GLN A 85 -13.16 3.69 -5.63
N LYS A 86 -11.88 4.05 -5.82
CA LYS A 86 -11.16 3.74 -7.06
C LYS A 86 -11.02 2.23 -7.32
N LEU A 87 -10.76 1.43 -6.29
CA LEU A 87 -10.73 -0.03 -6.42
C LEU A 87 -12.12 -0.58 -6.79
N LEU A 88 -13.18 -0.03 -6.20
CA LEU A 88 -14.55 -0.41 -6.52
C LEU A 88 -14.89 -0.12 -7.99
N MET A 89 -14.54 1.07 -8.50
CA MET A 89 -14.72 1.43 -9.91
C MET A 89 -13.96 0.49 -10.86
N ILE A 90 -12.76 0.04 -10.47
CA ILE A 90 -12.02 -0.97 -11.25
C ILE A 90 -12.77 -2.30 -11.25
N TYR A 91 -13.24 -2.76 -10.09
CA TYR A 91 -14.00 -4.01 -9.97
C TYR A 91 -15.30 -4.00 -10.78
N GLN A 92 -15.99 -2.86 -10.83
CA GLN A 92 -17.20 -2.65 -11.63
C GLN A 92 -16.92 -2.51 -13.14
N GLY A 93 -15.65 -2.46 -13.56
CA GLY A 93 -15.28 -2.30 -14.97
C GLY A 93 -15.44 -0.87 -15.49
N GLU A 94 -15.63 0.12 -14.62
CA GLU A 94 -15.80 1.52 -14.99
C GLU A 94 -14.46 2.24 -15.22
N ALA A 95 -13.38 1.69 -14.68
CA ALA A 95 -12.05 2.22 -14.89
C ALA A 95 -11.65 2.21 -16.37
N PHE A 96 -10.86 3.22 -16.76
CA PHE A 96 -10.33 3.40 -18.12
C PHE A 96 -11.41 3.45 -19.22
N ASN A 97 -12.64 3.84 -18.88
CA ASN A 97 -13.80 3.79 -19.78
C ASN A 97 -14.07 2.38 -20.31
N GLY A 98 -13.92 1.36 -19.45
CA GLY A 98 -14.13 -0.05 -19.79
C GLY A 98 -13.00 -0.70 -20.60
N LYS A 99 -11.88 0.00 -20.81
CA LYS A 99 -10.74 -0.53 -21.57
C LYS A 99 -9.74 -1.25 -20.64
N PRO A 100 -9.05 -2.30 -21.13
CA PRO A 100 -8.04 -3.01 -20.33
C PRO A 100 -6.78 -2.18 -20.07
N THR A 101 -6.53 -1.14 -20.87
CA THR A 101 -5.37 -0.25 -20.75
C THR A 101 -5.75 1.22 -20.96
N LYS A 102 -5.01 2.11 -20.31
CA LYS A 102 -5.01 3.56 -20.58
C LYS A 102 -3.63 4.03 -21.06
N THR A 103 -3.61 5.11 -21.83
CA THR A 103 -2.36 5.79 -22.15
C THR A 103 -2.03 6.80 -21.06
N ALA A 104 -0.89 6.63 -20.40
CA ALA A 104 -0.33 7.57 -19.46
C ALA A 104 0.84 8.34 -20.09
N ARG A 105 1.21 9.48 -19.50
CA ARG A 105 2.40 10.24 -19.89
C ARG A 105 3.27 10.49 -18.67
N SER A 106 4.58 10.29 -18.86
CA SER A 106 5.60 10.63 -17.87
C SER A 106 6.82 11.16 -18.61
N HIS A 107 7.38 12.28 -18.15
CA HIS A 107 8.53 12.96 -18.78
C HIS A 107 8.43 13.12 -20.32
N GLY A 108 7.23 13.50 -20.80
CA GLY A 108 6.97 13.68 -22.23
C GLY A 108 6.78 12.40 -23.04
N ARG A 109 7.04 11.22 -22.46
CA ARG A 109 6.86 9.92 -23.12
C ARG A 109 5.49 9.33 -22.82
N LYS A 110 4.84 8.76 -23.84
CA LYS A 110 3.59 8.02 -23.71
C LYS A 110 3.89 6.55 -23.43
N PHE A 111 3.14 5.95 -22.52
CA PHE A 111 3.20 4.52 -22.23
C PHE A 111 1.81 4.00 -21.89
N GLN A 112 1.62 2.69 -21.96
CA GLN A 112 0.35 2.07 -21.60
C GLN A 112 0.40 1.55 -20.16
N VAL A 113 -0.70 1.77 -19.44
CA VAL A 113 -0.92 1.24 -18.09
C VAL A 113 -2.10 0.28 -18.16
N THR A 114 -1.89 -0.94 -17.70
CA THR A 114 -2.93 -1.97 -17.62
C THR A 114 -3.78 -1.83 -16.35
N ILE A 115 -5.00 -2.37 -16.35
CA ILE A 115 -5.85 -2.44 -15.15
C ILE A 115 -5.11 -3.14 -14.00
N LYS A 116 -4.35 -4.21 -14.29
CA LYS A 116 -3.54 -4.93 -13.28
C LYS A 116 -2.52 -4.01 -12.61
N GLN A 117 -1.74 -3.28 -13.41
CA GLN A 117 -0.74 -2.33 -12.90
C GLN A 117 -1.38 -1.21 -12.06
N GLU A 118 -2.51 -0.66 -12.53
CA GLU A 118 -3.21 0.39 -11.80
C GLU A 118 -3.82 -0.12 -10.48
N THR A 119 -4.40 -1.32 -10.50
CA THR A 119 -4.93 -1.99 -9.30
C THR A 119 -3.83 -2.18 -8.28
N SER A 120 -2.68 -2.73 -8.70
CA SER A 120 -1.53 -2.94 -7.81
C SER A 120 -0.98 -1.62 -7.26
N ARG A 121 -0.95 -0.55 -8.06
CA ARG A 121 -0.55 0.80 -7.62
C ARG A 121 -1.51 1.37 -6.57
N ILE A 122 -2.82 1.25 -6.77
CA ILE A 122 -3.82 1.75 -5.83
C ILE A 122 -3.77 0.96 -4.51
N LEU A 123 -3.63 -0.37 -4.58
CA LEU A 123 -3.42 -1.21 -3.40
C LEU A 123 -2.15 -0.78 -2.65
N GLY A 124 -1.03 -0.55 -3.34
CA GLY A 124 0.19 -0.05 -2.69
C GLY A 124 -0.01 1.28 -1.95
N ASN A 125 -0.76 2.21 -2.54
CA ASN A 125 -1.10 3.48 -1.88
C ASN A 125 -2.03 3.29 -0.68
N LEU A 126 -2.98 2.36 -0.77
CA LEU A 126 -3.90 2.04 0.32
C LEU A 126 -3.17 1.36 1.49
N GLY A 127 -2.25 0.44 1.20
CA GLY A 127 -1.35 -0.14 2.19
C GLY A 127 -0.52 0.92 2.89
N TRP A 128 -0.01 1.92 2.16
CA TRP A 128 0.73 3.04 2.75
C TRP A 128 -0.14 3.85 3.71
N ALA A 129 -1.39 4.15 3.32
CA ALA A 129 -2.31 4.90 4.18
C ALA A 129 -2.63 4.12 5.47
N TYR A 130 -2.86 2.80 5.39
CA TYR A 130 -3.05 1.96 6.57
C TYR A 130 -1.81 1.87 7.46
N MET A 131 -0.61 1.85 6.89
CA MET A 131 0.64 1.94 7.68
C MET A 131 0.70 3.24 8.49
N GLN A 132 0.25 4.37 7.93
CA GLN A 132 0.22 5.64 8.65
C GLN A 132 -0.82 5.65 9.77
N GLN A 133 -1.91 4.89 9.62
CA GLN A 133 -2.91 4.69 10.68
C GLN A 133 -2.51 3.62 11.72
N THR A 134 -1.27 3.12 11.67
CA THR A 134 -0.78 1.98 12.47
C THR A 134 -1.64 0.72 12.38
N ASN A 135 -2.49 0.62 11.35
CA ASN A 135 -3.31 -0.56 11.07
C ASN A 135 -2.50 -1.53 10.19
N PHE A 136 -1.50 -2.15 10.80
CA PHE A 136 -0.57 -3.03 10.09
C PHE A 136 -1.26 -4.26 9.51
N ALA A 137 -2.24 -4.85 10.20
CA ALA A 137 -2.99 -5.99 9.69
C ALA A 137 -3.73 -5.67 8.38
N ALA A 138 -4.39 -4.52 8.29
CA ALA A 138 -5.05 -4.10 7.05
C ALA A 138 -4.02 -3.77 5.95
N ALA A 139 -2.90 -3.15 6.30
CA ALA A 139 -1.82 -2.85 5.36
C ALA A 139 -1.24 -4.13 4.74
N GLU A 140 -1.01 -5.18 5.54
CA GLU A 140 -0.47 -6.46 5.10
C GLU A 140 -1.35 -7.10 4.03
N VAL A 141 -2.66 -7.22 4.30
CA VAL A 141 -3.63 -7.80 3.36
C VAL A 141 -3.55 -7.12 2.00
N VAL A 142 -3.50 -5.80 2.00
CA VAL A 142 -3.49 -4.99 0.79
C VAL A 142 -2.14 -5.08 0.07
N TYR A 143 -1.01 -5.06 0.80
CA TYR A 143 0.31 -5.21 0.21
C TYR A 143 0.55 -6.61 -0.37
N ARG A 144 0.11 -7.67 0.31
CA ARG A 144 0.14 -9.03 -0.25
C ARG A 144 -0.65 -9.10 -1.54
N LYS A 145 -1.85 -8.51 -1.58
CA LYS A 145 -2.65 -8.48 -2.80
C LYS A 145 -1.95 -7.69 -3.92
N ALA A 146 -1.32 -6.56 -3.60
CA ALA A 146 -0.55 -5.77 -4.56
C ALA A 146 0.61 -6.58 -5.14
N GLN A 147 1.35 -7.30 -4.28
CA GLN A 147 2.47 -8.17 -4.64
C GLN A 147 2.04 -9.36 -5.48
N GLN A 148 0.86 -9.95 -5.22
CA GLN A 148 0.31 -11.05 -6.04
C GLN A 148 -0.06 -10.61 -7.46
N ILE A 149 -0.56 -9.37 -7.62
CA ILE A 149 -1.03 -8.87 -8.93
C ILE A 149 0.13 -8.45 -9.83
N ASP A 150 1.12 -7.77 -9.26
CA ASP A 150 2.26 -7.21 -9.98
C ASP A 150 3.47 -7.21 -9.03
N PRO A 151 4.17 -8.36 -8.90
CA PRO A 151 5.29 -8.53 -7.98
C PRO A 151 6.43 -7.59 -8.32
N ASN A 152 6.92 -6.82 -7.34
CA ASN A 152 8.15 -6.05 -7.51
C ASN A 152 8.86 -5.80 -6.17
N ALA A 153 10.13 -5.39 -6.25
CA ALA A 153 10.97 -5.18 -5.07
C ALA A 153 10.42 -4.10 -4.13
N ASN A 154 9.92 -2.98 -4.66
CA ASN A 154 9.38 -1.89 -3.84
C ASN A 154 8.17 -2.33 -2.99
N LYS A 155 7.26 -3.10 -3.57
CA LYS A 155 6.08 -3.64 -2.87
C LYS A 155 6.47 -4.71 -1.86
N ALA A 156 7.45 -5.56 -2.19
CA ALA A 156 8.03 -6.51 -1.25
C ALA A 156 8.67 -5.81 -0.04
N CYS A 157 9.46 -4.75 -0.25
CA CYS A 157 10.02 -3.95 0.85
C CYS A 157 8.91 -3.29 1.72
N ASN A 158 7.82 -2.81 1.11
CA ASN A 158 6.69 -2.26 1.85
C ASN A 158 5.95 -3.33 2.67
N LEU A 159 5.77 -4.54 2.11
CA LEU A 159 5.22 -5.69 2.82
C LEU A 159 6.13 -6.10 3.98
N CYS A 160 7.45 -6.20 3.75
CA CYS A 160 8.42 -6.49 4.79
C CYS A 160 8.35 -5.49 5.95
N LEU A 161 8.31 -4.18 5.66
CA LEU A 161 8.17 -3.16 6.70
C LEU A 161 6.89 -3.38 7.53
N CYS A 162 5.79 -3.77 6.88
CA CYS A 162 4.54 -4.10 7.56
C CYS A 162 4.70 -5.31 8.48
N LEU A 163 5.33 -6.39 8.01
CA LEU A 163 5.60 -7.61 8.80
C LEU A 163 6.51 -7.32 10.01
N ILE A 164 7.55 -6.50 9.83
CA ILE A 164 8.43 -6.06 10.94
C ILE A 164 7.62 -5.32 12.01
N LYS A 165 6.73 -4.40 11.63
CA LYS A 165 5.89 -3.68 12.60
C LYS A 165 4.86 -4.58 13.31
N GLN A 166 4.55 -5.75 12.76
CA GLN A 166 3.72 -6.78 13.38
C GLN A 166 4.54 -7.82 14.19
N GLY A 167 5.87 -7.73 14.18
CA GLY A 167 6.75 -8.70 14.84
C GLY A 167 6.89 -10.04 14.10
N GLN A 168 6.42 -10.13 12.85
CA GLN A 168 6.52 -11.32 12.01
C GLN A 168 7.89 -11.37 11.31
N TYR A 169 8.95 -11.53 12.10
CA TYR A 169 10.33 -11.38 11.63
C TYR A 169 10.81 -12.49 10.69
N SER A 170 10.36 -13.73 10.89
CA SER A 170 10.74 -14.85 10.01
C SER A 170 10.28 -14.59 8.57
N GLU A 171 9.01 -14.29 8.40
CA GLU A 171 8.44 -14.02 7.08
C GLU A 171 8.97 -12.72 6.47
N ALA A 172 9.19 -11.68 7.29
CA ALA A 172 9.84 -10.46 6.82
C ALA A 172 11.22 -10.74 6.22
N ARG A 173 12.00 -11.64 6.83
CA ARG A 173 13.31 -12.03 6.34
C ARG A 173 13.22 -12.78 5.01
N ASP A 174 12.32 -13.74 4.88
CA ASP A 174 12.11 -14.49 3.63
C ASP A 174 11.80 -13.54 2.47
N VAL A 175 10.95 -12.54 2.70
CA VAL A 175 10.60 -11.51 1.71
C VAL A 175 11.82 -10.67 1.32
N LEU A 176 12.68 -10.30 2.27
CA LEU A 176 13.92 -9.54 1.97
C LEU A 176 14.95 -10.38 1.22
N GLU A 177 15.08 -11.66 1.55
CA GLU A 177 15.98 -12.57 0.85
C GLU A 177 15.56 -12.72 -0.62
N ASP A 178 14.25 -12.82 -0.90
CA ASP A 178 13.74 -12.82 -2.28
C ASP A 178 14.09 -11.54 -3.06
N VAL A 179 14.05 -10.38 -2.39
CA VAL A 179 14.47 -9.10 -3.00
C VAL A 179 15.98 -9.11 -3.28
N LEU A 180 16.80 -9.50 -2.30
CA LEU A 180 18.27 -9.49 -2.38
C LEU A 180 18.83 -10.56 -3.33
N GLN A 181 18.11 -11.67 -3.54
CA GLN A 181 18.45 -12.70 -4.52
C GLN A 181 17.97 -12.35 -5.95
N ASN A 182 17.50 -11.12 -6.17
CA ASN A 182 17.00 -10.62 -7.46
C ASN A 182 15.86 -11.46 -8.08
N LYS A 183 15.02 -12.10 -7.24
CA LYS A 183 13.88 -12.88 -7.73
C LYS A 183 12.71 -12.01 -8.19
N LEU A 184 12.71 -10.74 -7.82
CA LEU A 184 11.61 -9.80 -8.08
C LEU A 184 12.01 -8.73 -9.10
N LEU A 185 11.01 -8.29 -9.86
CA LEU A 185 11.20 -7.22 -10.82
C LEU A 185 11.62 -5.92 -10.11
N GLY A 186 12.69 -5.31 -10.58
CA GLY A 186 13.25 -4.08 -10.00
C GLY A 186 14.19 -4.31 -8.81
N SER A 187 14.50 -5.55 -8.43
CA SER A 187 15.51 -5.83 -7.41
C SER A 187 16.90 -5.32 -7.77
N ASP A 188 17.25 -5.35 -9.06
CA ASP A 188 18.53 -4.85 -9.59
C ASP A 188 18.71 -3.32 -9.41
N ASP A 189 17.63 -2.58 -9.09
CA ASP A 189 17.72 -1.15 -8.84
C ASP A 189 18.46 -0.88 -7.52
N PRO A 190 19.53 -0.07 -7.52
CA PRO A 190 20.33 0.20 -6.32
C PRO A 190 19.51 0.73 -5.14
N LYS A 191 18.41 1.47 -5.38
CA LYS A 191 17.56 1.99 -4.30
C LYS A 191 16.74 0.89 -3.65
N SER A 192 16.20 -0.03 -4.47
CA SER A 192 15.45 -1.19 -3.97
C SER A 192 16.36 -2.10 -3.13
N SER A 193 17.57 -2.36 -3.64
CA SER A 193 18.61 -3.10 -2.90
C SER A 193 19.05 -2.42 -1.61
N SER A 194 19.30 -1.09 -1.63
CA SER A 194 19.62 -0.31 -0.42
C SER A 194 18.50 -0.41 0.61
N ARG A 195 17.26 -0.23 0.17
CA ARG A 195 16.09 -0.28 1.04
C ARG A 195 15.91 -1.65 1.69
N ALA A 196 16.15 -2.74 0.94
CA ALA A 196 16.08 -4.09 1.48
C ALA A 196 17.16 -4.33 2.56
N LYS A 197 18.38 -3.81 2.36
CA LYS A 197 19.46 -3.90 3.35
C LYS A 197 19.13 -3.11 4.63
N GLU A 198 18.63 -1.88 4.50
CA GLU A 198 18.17 -1.07 5.64
C GLU A 198 17.10 -1.80 6.48
N LEU A 199 16.14 -2.44 5.81
CA LEU A 199 15.08 -3.21 6.48
C LEU A 199 15.62 -4.48 7.14
N LEU A 200 16.65 -5.11 6.55
CA LEU A 200 17.32 -6.27 7.14
C LEU A 200 18.07 -5.87 8.41
N GLU A 201 18.77 -4.74 8.39
CA GLU A 201 19.43 -4.18 9.59
C GLU A 201 18.39 -3.83 10.68
N GLU A 202 17.26 -3.20 10.33
CA GLU A 202 16.16 -2.93 11.28
C GLU A 202 15.62 -4.22 11.89
N LEU A 203 15.50 -5.29 11.10
CA LEU A 203 15.05 -6.60 11.55
C LEU A 203 16.05 -7.25 12.51
N GLU A 204 17.34 -7.22 12.19
CA GLU A 204 18.40 -7.76 13.06
C GLU A 204 18.49 -7.02 14.40
N LEU A 205 18.30 -5.70 14.40
CA LEU A 205 18.21 -4.91 15.64
C LEU A 205 16.93 -5.19 16.44
N SER A 206 15.84 -5.58 15.76
CA SER A 206 14.56 -5.93 16.40
C SER A 206 14.54 -7.35 16.98
N VAL A 207 15.53 -8.18 16.64
CA VAL A 207 15.68 -9.55 17.16
C VAL A 207 17.03 -9.69 17.91
N PRO A 208 17.24 -9.06 19.08
CA PRO A 208 18.57 -9.10 19.71
C PRO A 208 18.97 -10.46 20.33
N LEU A 209 18.07 -11.45 20.45
CA LEU A 209 18.30 -12.60 21.36
C LEU A 209 17.77 -13.98 20.93
N LEU A 210 17.28 -14.17 19.70
CA LEU A 210 16.73 -15.47 19.27
C LEU A 210 17.50 -16.17 18.13
N TRP A 211 18.56 -15.54 17.61
CA TRP A 211 19.28 -16.08 16.45
C TRP A 211 20.53 -16.86 16.87
N ASN A 212 20.46 -18.20 16.76
CA ASN A 212 21.65 -19.03 16.54
C ASN A 212 21.80 -19.29 15.02
N PRO A 213 23.00 -19.17 14.43
CA PRO A 213 23.21 -19.34 12.98
C PRO A 213 23.00 -20.77 12.46
N THR A 214 22.57 -21.70 13.32
CA THR A 214 22.41 -23.13 13.04
C THR A 214 20.95 -23.57 12.83
N GLY A 215 19.99 -22.65 12.75
CA GLY A 215 18.61 -23.00 12.35
C GLY A 215 17.82 -23.81 13.37
N LEU A 216 18.17 -23.73 14.64
CA LEU A 216 17.33 -24.18 15.74
C LEU A 216 16.81 -22.94 16.45
N SER A 217 15.53 -22.63 16.24
CA SER A 217 14.84 -21.62 17.02
C SER A 217 14.95 -22.00 18.49
N LEU A 218 15.34 -21.06 19.36
CA LEU A 218 15.34 -21.31 20.80
C LEU A 218 13.92 -21.67 21.29
N GLU A 219 12.89 -21.20 20.58
CA GLU A 219 11.50 -21.58 20.83
C GLU A 219 11.24 -23.03 20.44
N ASP A 220 11.78 -23.54 19.33
CA ASP A 220 11.64 -24.95 18.95
C ASP A 220 12.37 -25.86 19.93
N ALA A 221 13.58 -25.49 20.36
CA ALA A 221 14.33 -26.22 21.37
C ALA A 221 13.69 -26.14 22.78
N PHE A 222 13.03 -25.02 23.10
CA PHE A 222 12.29 -24.85 24.35
C PHE A 222 10.97 -25.62 24.34
N VAL A 223 10.26 -25.63 23.20
CA VAL A 223 9.03 -26.40 23.01
C VAL A 223 9.33 -27.90 22.97
N GLU A 224 10.37 -28.36 22.27
CA GLU A 224 10.85 -29.75 22.33
C GLU A 224 11.34 -30.12 23.74
N GLY A 225 12.03 -29.21 24.42
CA GLY A 225 12.46 -29.39 25.81
C GLY A 225 11.28 -29.52 26.76
N LEU A 226 10.22 -28.73 26.57
CA LEU A 226 8.97 -28.83 27.32
C LEU A 226 8.21 -30.12 27.01
N ASP A 227 8.14 -30.55 25.74
CA ASP A 227 7.52 -31.82 25.33
C ASP A 227 8.30 -33.04 25.87
N GLN A 228 9.63 -32.96 25.96
CA GLN A 228 10.46 -33.98 26.61
C GLN A 228 10.24 -34.01 28.13
N LEU A 229 10.10 -32.85 28.76
CA LEU A 229 9.85 -32.75 30.20
C LEU A 229 8.43 -33.23 30.56
N MET A 230 7.45 -32.94 29.70
CA MET A 230 6.07 -33.43 29.81
C MET A 230 5.93 -34.92 29.49
N SER A 231 6.73 -35.48 28.60
CA SER A 231 6.70 -36.93 28.30
C SER A 231 7.41 -37.77 29.37
N GLN A 232 8.38 -37.20 30.09
CA GLN A 232 8.98 -37.82 31.29
C GLN A 232 8.04 -37.76 32.51
N TRP A 233 7.17 -36.75 32.56
CA TRP A 233 6.11 -36.61 33.56
C TRP A 233 4.76 -37.07 33.01
N THR A 234 4.58 -38.39 32.87
CA THR A 234 3.22 -38.94 32.91
C THR A 234 3.11 -40.00 33.99
N PRO A 235 2.07 -39.87 34.83
CA PRO A 235 0.91 -40.68 34.52
C PRO A 235 -0.42 -39.89 34.48
N THR A 236 -1.22 -40.27 33.49
CA THR A 236 -2.69 -40.13 33.33
C THR A 236 -3.30 -38.88 32.66
N ARG A 237 -3.76 -39.13 31.42
CA ARG A 237 -4.86 -38.52 30.60
C ARG A 237 -5.29 -37.07 30.91
N PRO A 238 -5.36 -36.18 29.90
CA PRO A 238 -6.24 -35.03 29.96
C PRO A 238 -7.63 -35.36 29.42
N ARG A 239 -8.64 -35.10 30.25
CA ARG A 239 -10.02 -34.82 29.82
C ARG A 239 -9.99 -33.69 28.78
N ARG A 240 -10.80 -33.83 27.72
CA ARG A 240 -11.07 -32.77 26.74
C ARG A 240 -11.45 -31.47 27.44
N LEU A 241 -10.92 -30.35 26.94
CA LEU A 241 -11.37 -29.00 27.30
C LEU A 241 -12.68 -28.68 26.53
N PRO A 242 -13.70 -28.10 27.19
CA PRO A 242 -15.06 -27.96 26.68
C PRO A 242 -15.25 -26.66 25.87
N ILE A 243 -14.47 -26.48 24.80
CA ILE A 243 -14.65 -25.34 23.85
C ILE A 243 -14.78 -25.83 22.39
N PHE A 244 -14.48 -27.10 22.10
CA PHE A 244 -14.61 -27.69 20.76
C PHE A 244 -15.93 -28.47 20.53
N GLU A 245 -17.01 -28.15 21.24
CA GLU A 245 -18.32 -28.82 21.06
C GLU A 245 -19.33 -28.07 20.18
N GLU A 246 -19.01 -26.89 19.64
CA GLU A 246 -19.89 -26.23 18.68
C GLU A 246 -19.21 -26.08 17.31
N ILE A 247 -19.83 -26.73 16.32
CA ILE A 247 -19.58 -26.64 14.87
C ILE A 247 -18.52 -27.62 14.33
N SER A 248 -18.82 -28.92 14.38
CA SER A 248 -19.07 -29.71 13.15
C SER A 248 -19.53 -31.12 13.49
N PRO A 249 -20.74 -31.49 13.05
CA PRO A 249 -20.83 -32.70 12.25
C PRO A 249 -21.83 -32.52 11.10
N TYR A 250 -21.34 -32.22 9.90
CA TYR A 250 -21.97 -32.71 8.67
C TYR A 250 -20.87 -32.97 7.65
N ARG A 251 -20.25 -34.15 7.76
CA ARG A 251 -19.78 -34.85 6.58
C ARG A 251 -20.58 -36.15 6.46
N ASP A 252 -21.04 -36.36 5.25
CA ASP A 252 -21.44 -37.64 4.67
C ASP A 252 -22.83 -38.18 5.05
N GLN A 253 -23.83 -37.65 4.33
CA GLN A 253 -24.93 -38.49 3.86
C GLN A 253 -25.14 -38.28 2.36
N LEU A 254 -24.98 -39.41 1.64
CA LEU A 254 -25.59 -39.77 0.36
C LEU A 254 -24.87 -39.35 -0.92
N ALA A 255 -23.90 -40.20 -1.28
CA ALA A 255 -23.84 -40.74 -2.63
C ALA A 255 -25.06 -41.65 -2.88
N CYS A 256 -25.79 -41.37 -3.96
CA CYS A 256 -26.44 -42.30 -4.88
C CYS A 256 -26.59 -41.56 -6.21
#